data_AF-A0A1M6TWW3-F1
#
_entry.id   AF-A0A1M6TWW3-F1
#
_cell.length_a   1.000
_cell.length_b   1.000
_cell.length_c   1.000
_cell.angle_alpha   90.00
_cell.angle_beta   90.00
_cell.angle_gamma   90.00
#
_symmetry.space_group_name_H-M   'P 1'
#
loop_
_entity.id
_entity.type
_entity.pdbx_description
1 polymer ?
#
loop_
_entity_poly.entity_id
_entity_poly.type
_entity_poly.pdbx_seq_one_letter_code
_entity_poly.pdbx_strand_id
1 'polypeptide(L)' 'MRKVAVVLSRKGADENAQKAARGCLRENGKLIICLSDNEVIKLIDEKSRAGVPGDILEGILDNMLMDLEK' A
#
# COMPACT_ATOMS: atom_id res chain seq x y z
N MET A 1 -16.01 4.69 -7.30
CA MET A 1 -14.86 4.68 -6.37
C MET A 1 -14.47 3.23 -6.08
N ARG A 2 -13.18 2.88 -6.12
CA ARG A 2 -12.71 1.54 -5.70
C ARG A 2 -12.92 1.36 -4.21
N LYS A 3 -13.19 0.14 -3.76
CA LYS A 3 -13.19 -0.19 -2.32
C LYS A 3 -11.74 -0.32 -1.88
N VAL A 4 -11.34 0.47 -0.88
CA VAL A 4 -9.96 0.55 -0.38
C VAL A 4 -9.95 0.17 1.10
N ALA A 5 -8.97 -0.63 1.49
CA ALA A 5 -8.61 -0.89 2.89
C ALA A 5 -7.14 -0.53 3.10
N VAL A 6 -6.83 0.16 4.20
CA VAL A 6 -5.46 0.41 4.65
C VAL A 6 -5.28 -0.30 5.98
N VAL A 7 -4.36 -1.26 6.04
CA VAL A 7 -4.08 -2.10 7.20
C VAL A 7 -2.73 -1.68 7.78
N LEU A 8 -2.71 -1.32 9.06
CA LEU A 8 -1.50 -0.96 9.79
C LEU A 8 -1.08 -2.12 10.70
N SER A 9 0.17 -2.55 10.59
CA SER A 9 0.74 -3.56 11.49
C SER A 9 2.23 -3.30 11.68
N ARG A 10 2.80 -3.57 12.86
CA ARG A 10 4.22 -3.23 13.12
C ARG A 10 5.21 -3.74 12.09
N LYS A 11 4.98 -4.94 11.55
CA LYS A 11 5.87 -5.64 10.60
C LYS A 11 5.36 -5.62 9.16
N GLY A 12 4.22 -4.99 8.87
CA GLY A 12 3.56 -5.09 7.58
C GLY A 12 2.95 -6.48 7.32
N ALA A 13 2.69 -6.76 6.04
CA ALA A 13 2.13 -8.03 5.58
C ALA A 13 3.24 -9.03 5.22
N ASP A 14 3.05 -10.30 5.60
CA ASP A 14 3.87 -11.39 5.10
C ASP A 14 3.65 -11.63 3.59
N GLU A 15 4.49 -12.45 2.98
CA GLU A 15 4.48 -12.72 1.54
C GLU A 15 3.13 -13.25 1.04
N ASN A 16 2.47 -14.13 1.80
CA ASN A 16 1.19 -14.71 1.41
C ASN A 16 0.06 -13.69 1.54
N ALA A 17 0.08 -12.85 2.57
CA ALA A 17 -0.85 -11.74 2.73
C ALA A 17 -0.69 -10.72 1.59
N GLN A 18 0.54 -10.42 1.16
CA GLN A 18 0.79 -9.57 -0.01
C GLN A 18 0.28 -10.19 -1.30
N LYS A 19 0.48 -11.50 -1.52
CA LYS A 19 -0.07 -12.23 -2.67
C LYS A 19 -1.59 -12.18 -2.67
N ALA A 20 -2.24 -12.39 -1.53
CA ALA A 20 -3.69 -12.30 -1.40
C ALA A 20 -4.23 -10.90 -1.68
N ALA A 21 -3.55 -9.85 -1.20
CA ALA A 21 -3.89 -8.46 -1.48
C ALA A 21 -3.80 -8.14 -2.98
N ARG A 22 -2.73 -8.59 -3.66
CA ARG A 22 -2.58 -8.45 -5.12
C ARG A 22 -3.66 -9.24 -5.88
N GLY A 23 -3.95 -10.48 -5.48
CA GLY A 23 -5.03 -11.28 -6.04
C GLY A 23 -6.39 -10.58 -5.92
N CYS A 24 -6.70 -10.01 -4.76
CA CYS A 24 -7.91 -9.21 -4.55
C CYS A 24 -8.00 -8.00 -5.48
N LEU A 25 -6.86 -7.33 -5.73
CA LEU A 25 -6.80 -6.20 -6.65
C LEU A 25 -7.05 -6.65 -8.09
N ARG A 26 -6.41 -7.76 -8.52
CA ARG A 26 -6.55 -8.33 -9.87
C ARG A 26 -7.96 -8.81 -10.17
N GLU A 27 -8.55 -9.57 -9.25
CA GLU A 27 -9.81 -10.27 -9.48
C GLU A 27 -11.02 -9.39 -9.21
N ASN A 28 -10.95 -8.56 -8.17
CA ASN A 28 -12.12 -7.85 -7.64
C ASN A 28 -11.98 -6.31 -7.71
N GLY A 29 -10.82 -5.80 -8.16
CA GLY A 29 -10.54 -4.37 -8.15
C GLY A 29 -10.50 -3.74 -6.74
N LYS A 30 -10.40 -4.56 -5.69
CA LYS A 30 -10.34 -4.12 -4.29
C LYS A 30 -8.89 -3.86 -3.92
N LEU A 31 -8.59 -2.66 -3.47
CA LEU A 31 -7.24 -2.27 -3.06
C LEU A 31 -7.05 -2.51 -1.57
N ILE A 32 -6.04 -3.30 -1.22
CA ILE A 32 -5.64 -3.54 0.17
C ILE A 32 -4.18 -3.11 0.30
N ILE A 33 -3.94 -2.00 1.00
CA ILE A 33 -2.59 -1.49 1.29
C ILE A 33 -2.21 -1.91 2.69
N CYS A 34 -1.09 -2.60 2.84
CA CYS A 34 -0.54 -3.01 4.14
C CYS A 34 0.70 -2.17 4.44
N LEU A 35 0.67 -1.41 5.54
CA LEU A 35 1.77 -0.53 5.95
C LEU A 35 2.43 -1.07 7.22
N SER A 36 3.76 -1.08 7.23
CA SER A 36 4.55 -1.29 8.45
C SER A 36 4.81 0.02 9.19
N ASP A 37 5.40 -0.07 10.38
CA ASP A 37 5.87 1.11 11.11
C ASP A 37 6.81 1.97 10.23
N ASN A 38 7.61 1.35 9.36
CA ASN A 38 8.52 2.08 8.46
C ASN A 38 7.78 2.96 7.45
N GLU A 39 6.71 2.46 6.84
CA GLU A 39 5.91 3.26 5.91
C GLU A 39 5.16 4.36 6.65
N VAL A 40 4.63 4.08 7.85
CA VAL A 40 3.95 5.09 8.67
C VAL A 40 4.91 6.22 9.06
N ILE A 41 6.13 5.89 9.49
CA ILE A 41 7.17 6.88 9.80
C ILE A 41 7.48 7.73 8.56
N LYS A 42 7.70 7.11 7.39
CA LYS A 42 7.94 7.84 6.13
C LYS A 42 6.81 8.81 5.80
N LEU A 43 5.55 8.40 5.97
CA LEU A 43 4.39 9.26 5.74
C LEU A 43 4.36 10.46 6.70
N ILE A 44 4.68 10.24 7.98
CA ILE A 44 4.73 11.30 9.00
C ILE A 44 5.89 12.27 8.71
N ASP A 45 7.07 11.76 8.37
CA ASP A 45 8.25 12.55 8.05
C ASP A 45 8.05 13.40 6.79
N GLU A 46 7.38 12.83 5.77
CA GLU A 46 7.02 13.55 4.55
C GLU A 46 6.05 14.69 4.87
N LYS A 47 5.04 14.42 5.69
CA LYS A 47 4.10 15.47 6.14
C LYS A 47 4.79 16.56 6.94
N SER A 48 5.72 16.19 7.81
CA SER A 48 6.47 17.11 8.68
C SER A 48 7.39 18.05 7.88
N ARG A 49 7.84 17.62 6.70
CA ARG A 49 8.61 18.43 5.74
C ARG A 49 7.73 19.22 4.76
N ALA A 50 6.43 19.33 5.04
CA ALA A 50 5.43 19.95 4.17
C ALA A 50 5.26 19.28 2.79
N GLY A 51 5.69 18.03 2.65
CA GLY A 51 5.45 17.20 1.47
C GLY A 51 4.03 16.62 1.43
N VAL A 52 3.78 15.78 0.42
CA VAL A 52 2.48 15.13 0.19
C VAL A 52 2.62 13.63 0.44
N PRO A 53 2.17 13.10 1.60
CA PRO A 53 2.24 11.66 1.89
C PRO A 53 1.46 10.80 0.89
N GLY A 54 0.50 11.41 0.17
CA GLY A 54 -0.23 10.76 -0.92
C GLY A 54 0.68 10.20 -2.00
N ASP A 55 1.78 10.90 -2.33
CA ASP A 55 2.73 10.49 -3.37
C ASP A 55 3.44 9.17 -2.98
N ILE A 56 3.69 8.97 -1.68
CA ILE A 56 4.24 7.71 -1.16
C ILE A 56 3.23 6.56 -1.32
N LEU A 57 1.94 6.82 -1.02
CA LEU A 57 0.88 5.82 -1.18
C LEU A 57 0.63 5.50 -2.66
N GLU A 58 0.74 6.49 -3.54
CA GLU A 58 0.66 6.33 -4.99
C GLU A 58 1.80 5.44 -5.49
N GLY A 59 3.04 5.69 -5.04
CA GLY A 59 4.17 4.81 -5.35
C GLY A 59 3.98 3.37 -4.87
N ILE A 60 3.34 3.15 -3.71
CA ILE A 60 2.98 1.79 -3.25
C ILE A 60 1.95 1.16 -4.19
N LEU A 61 0.92 1.90 -4.60
CA LEU A 61 -0.08 1.43 -5.54
C LEU A 61 0.54 1.09 -6.90
N ASP A 62 1.38 1.96 -7.44
CA ASP A 62 2.04 1.75 -8.74
C ASP A 62 2.89 0.49 -8.75
N ASN A 63 3.66 0.24 -7.68
CA ASN A 63 4.42 -1.01 -7.53
C ASN A 63 3.49 -2.23 -7.52
N MET A 64 2.35 -2.16 -6.83
CA MET A 64 1.37 -3.24 -6.85
C MET A 64 0.77 -3.47 -8.24
N LEU A 65 0.57 -2.41 -9.03
CA LEU A 65 0.03 -2.51 -10.39
C LEU A 65 1.05 -3.07 -11.38
N MET A 66 2.32 -2.65 -11.30
CA MET A 66 3.39 -3.21 -12.14
C MET A 66 3.58 -4.72 -11.92
N ASP A 67 3.42 -5.18 -10.68
CA ASP A 67 3.47 -6.62 -10.34
C ASP A 67 2.30 -7.43 -10.92
N LEU A 68 1.18 -6.78 -11.30
CA LEU A 68 0.02 -7.45 -11.89
C LEU A 68 0.11 -7.61 -13.41
N GLU A 69 0.99 -6.84 -14.07
CA GLU A 69 1.22 -6.92 -15.51
C GLU A 69 2.15 -8.08 -15.91
N LYS A 70 2.75 -8.75 -14.91
CA LYS A 70 3.55 -9.98 -15.07
C LYS A 70 2.71 -11.24 -14.86
#